data_AF-A0A524P1F1-F1
#
_entry.id   AF-A0A524P1F1-F1
#
_cell.length_a   1.000
_cell.length_b   1.000
_cell.length_c   1.000
_cell.angle_alpha   90.00
_cell.angle_beta   90.00
_cell.angle_gamma   90.00
#
_symmetry.space_group_name_H-M   'P 1'
#
loop_
_entity.id
_entity.type
_entity.pdbx_description
1 polymer ?
#
loop_
_entity_poly.entity_id
_entity_poly.type
_entity_poly.pdbx_seq_one_letter_code
_entity_poly.pdbx_strand_id
1 'polypeptide(L)'
;MDYDLKIAGGSIVDGTGSERYRGDVGIKDGRVVALGEAPGDATQTNDADGCVVSPGFVDIHTHYDAQILWDRMLSISPWHGVTTAVLGNCGFGVAPMRVEHREVV
;
A
#
# COMPACT_ATOMS: atom_id res chain seq x y z
N MET A 1 -9.35 -0.05 -23.01
CA MET A 1 -9.88 0.26 -21.67
C MET A 1 -9.14 1.49 -21.18
N ASP A 2 -9.87 2.41 -20.57
CA ASP A 2 -9.36 3.69 -20.05
C ASP A 2 -8.49 3.46 -18.80
N TYR A 3 -8.79 2.41 -18.04
CA TYR A 3 -8.07 2.03 -16.82
C TYR A 3 -7.57 0.57 -16.88
N ASP A 4 -6.51 0.28 -16.13
CA ASP A 4 -6.06 -1.09 -15.89
C ASP A 4 -6.90 -1.72 -14.79
N LEU A 5 -7.17 -0.96 -13.71
CA LEU A 5 -8.00 -1.36 -12.58
C LEU A 5 -8.99 -0.25 -12.23
N LYS A 6 -10.24 -0.63 -11.95
CA LYS A 6 -11.25 0.23 -11.33
C LYS A 6 -11.72 -0.39 -10.02
N ILE A 7 -11.81 0.43 -8.97
CA ILE A 7 -12.49 0.08 -7.71
C ILE A 7 -13.80 0.85 -7.72
N ALA A 8 -14.94 0.16 -7.70
CA ALA A 8 -16.25 0.76 -7.96
C ALA A 8 -17.17 0.77 -6.73
N GLY A 9 -17.94 1.84 -6.55
CA GLY A 9 -19.06 1.93 -5.61
C GLY A 9 -18.72 2.09 -4.13
N GLY A 10 -17.43 2.22 -3.79
CA GLY A 10 -16.96 2.25 -2.42
C GLY A 10 -17.15 3.59 -1.69
N SER A 11 -16.98 3.57 -0.37
CA SER A 11 -16.86 4.78 0.46
C SER A 11 -15.40 5.23 0.50
N ILE A 12 -15.06 6.27 -0.24
CA ILE A 12 -13.71 6.81 -0.34
C ILE A 12 -13.37 7.62 0.92
N VAL A 13 -12.24 7.28 1.53
CA VAL A 13 -11.56 8.04 2.59
C VAL A 13 -10.16 8.36 2.06
N ASP A 14 -9.96 9.57 1.56
CA ASP A 14 -8.76 9.94 0.78
C ASP A 14 -7.51 10.24 1.62
N GLY A 15 -7.62 10.19 2.95
CA GLY A 15 -6.51 10.47 3.88
C GLY A 15 -6.26 11.94 4.18
N THR A 16 -7.03 12.88 3.60
CA THR A 16 -6.90 14.32 3.86
C THR A 16 -7.53 14.76 5.19
N GLY A 17 -8.33 13.89 5.81
CA GLY A 17 -9.15 14.20 6.98
C GLY A 17 -10.53 14.78 6.64
N SER A 18 -10.86 14.92 5.36
CA SER A 18 -12.20 15.33 4.89
C SER A 18 -13.25 14.24 5.14
N GLU A 19 -14.54 14.59 5.06
CA GLU A 19 -15.62 13.61 5.16
C GLU A 19 -15.54 12.56 4.05
N ARG A 20 -15.90 11.31 4.39
CA ARG A 20 -15.97 10.22 3.41
C ARG A 20 -17.09 10.45 2.41
N TYR A 21 -16.89 10.05 1.16
CA TYR A 21 -17.88 10.17 0.10
C TYR A 21 -17.93 8.90 -0.76
N ARG A 22 -19.06 8.65 -1.42
CA ARG A 22 -19.20 7.48 -2.30
C ARG A 22 -18.61 7.78 -3.67
N GLY A 23 -17.91 6.83 -4.26
CA GLY A 23 -17.37 6.98 -5.61
C GLY A 23 -16.51 5.82 -6.06
N ASP A 24 -15.84 6.06 -7.19
CA ASP A 24 -14.98 5.10 -7.86
C ASP A 24 -13.52 5.58 -7.88
N VAL A 25 -12.59 4.65 -8.06
CA VAL A 25 -11.15 4.93 -8.25
C VAL A 25 -10.68 4.26 -9.54
N GLY A 26 -10.13 5.05 -10.47
CA GLY A 26 -9.52 4.56 -11.70
C GLY A 26 -8.00 4.56 -11.60
N ILE A 27 -7.38 3.43 -11.95
CA ILE A 27 -5.92 3.23 -11.90
C ILE A 27 -5.39 2.88 -13.28
N LYS A 28 -4.33 3.57 -13.70
CA LYS A 28 -3.63 3.36 -14.97
C LYS A 28 -2.11 3.45 -14.76
N ASP A 29 -1.37 2.49 -15.28
CA ASP A 29 0.09 2.41 -15.23
C ASP A 29 0.64 2.58 -13.78
N GLY A 30 -0.04 1.93 -12.83
CA GLY A 30 0.31 1.96 -11.40
C GLY A 30 -0.01 3.26 -10.67
N ARG A 31 -0.77 4.18 -11.28
CA ARG A 31 -1.15 5.48 -10.70
C ARG A 31 -2.66 5.63 -10.62
N VAL A 32 -3.13 6.30 -9.57
CA VAL A 32 -4.52 6.77 -9.51
C VAL A 32 -4.67 7.92 -10.50
N VAL A 33 -5.56 7.76 -11.48
CA VAL A 33 -5.81 8.74 -12.55
C VAL A 33 -7.23 9.31 -12.51
N ALA A 34 -8.12 8.72 -11.70
CA ALA A 34 -9.47 9.21 -11.44
C ALA A 34 -9.88 8.85 -10.00
N LEU A 35 -10.56 9.77 -9.31
CA LEU A 35 -10.99 9.63 -7.92
C LEU A 35 -12.38 10.27 -7.75
N GLY A 36 -13.32 9.56 -7.13
CA GLY A 36 -14.70 9.97 -6.97
C GLY A 36 -15.53 9.64 -8.21
N GLU A 37 -15.19 10.23 -9.35
CA GLU A 37 -15.80 9.93 -10.65
C GLU A 37 -14.80 9.24 -11.57
N ALA A 38 -15.07 7.99 -11.95
CA ALA A 38 -14.25 7.21 -12.89
C ALA A 38 -15.15 6.58 -13.98
N PRO A 39 -15.67 7.38 -14.93
CA PRO A 39 -16.67 6.92 -15.91
C PRO A 39 -16.11 5.96 -16.97
N GLY A 40 -14.79 5.86 -17.12
CA GLY A 40 -14.14 4.99 -18.10
C GLY A 40 -14.20 3.50 -17.77
N ASP A 41 -13.99 2.67 -18.79
CA ASP A 41 -13.95 1.22 -18.66
C ASP A 41 -12.57 0.73 -18.19
N ALA A 42 -12.53 -0.36 -17.43
CA ALA A 42 -11.31 -0.94 -16.89
C ALA A 42 -11.06 -2.38 -17.34
N THR A 43 -9.79 -2.78 -17.39
CA THR A 43 -9.42 -4.19 -17.66
C THR A 43 -9.86 -5.11 -16.54
N GLN A 44 -9.76 -4.64 -15.30
CA GLN A 44 -10.29 -5.30 -14.13
C GLN A 44 -11.15 -4.31 -13.33
N THR A 45 -12.29 -4.77 -12.84
CA THR A 45 -13.14 -4.00 -11.93
C THR A 45 -13.35 -4.79 -10.63
N ASN A 46 -13.06 -4.16 -9.51
CA ASN A 46 -13.36 -4.67 -8.18
C ASN A 46 -14.60 -3.94 -7.64
N ASP A 47 -15.62 -4.69 -7.25
CA ASP A 47 -16.79 -4.16 -6.55
C ASP A 47 -16.45 -3.91 -5.08
N ALA A 48 -16.61 -2.67 -4.63
CA ALA A 48 -16.33 -2.22 -3.27
C ALA A 48 -17.58 -1.67 -2.57
N ASP A 49 -18.79 -2.02 -3.03
CA ASP A 49 -20.02 -1.63 -2.35
C ASP A 49 -20.02 -2.14 -0.89
N GLY A 50 -20.40 -1.25 0.03
CA GLY A 50 -20.33 -1.51 1.48
C GLY A 50 -18.90 -1.51 2.08
N CYS A 51 -17.85 -1.37 1.27
CA CYS A 51 -16.47 -1.27 1.73
C CYS A 51 -15.96 0.19 1.78
N VAL A 52 -14.88 0.37 2.53
CA VAL A 52 -14.08 1.61 2.51
C VAL A 52 -12.94 1.45 1.52
N VAL A 53 -12.69 2.49 0.73
CA VAL A 53 -11.52 2.61 -0.14
C VAL A 53 -10.64 3.72 0.41
N SER A 54 -9.42 3.37 0.83
CA SER A 54 -8.46 4.32 1.39
C SER A 54 -7.10 4.21 0.72
N PRO A 55 -6.20 5.18 0.91
CA PRO A 55 -4.78 4.95 0.72
C PRO A 55 -4.33 3.70 1.50
N GLY A 56 -3.36 2.98 0.95
CA GLY A 56 -2.69 1.92 1.70
C GLY A 56 -1.98 2.50 2.91
N PHE A 57 -1.97 1.75 4.02
CA PHE A 57 -1.38 2.25 5.26
C PHE A 57 0.14 2.33 5.16
N VAL A 58 0.71 3.34 5.83
CA VAL A 58 2.15 3.54 5.97
C VAL A 58 2.54 3.18 7.40
N ASP A 59 3.22 2.05 7.56
CA ASP A 59 3.76 1.64 8.85
C ASP A 59 5.12 2.30 9.07
N ILE A 60 5.12 3.35 9.89
CA ILE A 60 6.31 4.17 10.15
C ILE A 60 7.27 3.52 11.16
N HIS A 61 6.91 2.39 11.77
CA HIS A 61 7.69 1.85 12.87
C HIS A 61 7.69 0.32 12.89
N THR A 62 8.59 -0.27 12.10
CA THR A 62 8.75 -1.71 12.02
C THR A 62 10.17 -2.15 12.36
N HIS A 63 10.28 -3.46 12.64
CA HIS A 63 11.54 -4.17 12.85
C HIS A 63 11.68 -5.34 11.86
N TYR A 64 11.19 -5.17 10.63
CA TYR A 64 11.30 -6.21 9.59
C TYR A 64 12.67 -6.26 8.91
N ASP A 65 13.66 -5.53 9.42
CA ASP A 65 15.02 -5.42 8.90
C ASP A 65 15.63 -6.79 8.56
N ALA A 66 15.51 -7.75 9.47
CA ALA A 66 15.93 -9.13 9.25
C ALA A 66 14.87 -9.92 8.46
N GLN A 67 13.59 -9.73 8.78
CA GLN A 67 12.48 -10.51 8.21
C GLN A 67 12.42 -10.47 6.70
N ILE A 68 12.72 -9.32 6.08
CA ILE A 68 12.72 -9.17 4.63
C ILE A 68 13.62 -10.17 3.91
N LEU A 69 14.61 -10.75 4.60
CA LEU A 69 15.52 -11.75 4.04
C LEU A 69 14.86 -13.12 3.83
N TRP A 70 13.94 -13.54 4.71
CA TRP A 70 13.21 -14.82 4.60
C TRP A 70 11.74 -14.66 4.18
N ASP A 71 11.15 -13.49 4.38
CA ASP A 71 9.80 -13.10 3.94
C ASP A 71 9.87 -11.79 3.17
N ARG A 72 10.17 -11.90 1.87
CA ARG A 72 10.32 -10.73 0.98
C ARG A 72 9.03 -9.95 0.74
N MET A 73 7.88 -10.55 1.04
CA MET A 73 6.57 -9.90 0.89
C MET A 73 6.14 -9.18 2.16
N LEU A 74 6.89 -9.34 3.26
CA LEU A 74 6.53 -8.81 4.57
C LEU A 74 5.08 -9.17 4.92
N SER A 75 4.68 -10.42 4.69
CA SER A 75 3.29 -10.83 4.41
C SER A 75 2.27 -10.42 5.48
N ILE A 76 2.71 -10.27 6.73
CA ILE A 76 1.88 -9.77 7.82
C ILE A 76 1.38 -8.33 7.59
N SER A 77 2.16 -7.48 6.92
CA SER A 77 1.81 -6.08 6.62
C SER A 77 0.68 -5.95 5.59
N PRO A 78 0.78 -6.48 4.35
CA PRO A 78 -0.28 -6.34 3.36
C PRO A 78 -1.58 -7.03 3.77
N TRP A 79 -1.54 -8.09 4.59
CA TRP A 79 -2.76 -8.67 5.17
C TRP A 79 -3.57 -7.70 6.05
N HIS A 80 -2.91 -6.67 6.59
CA HIS A 80 -3.54 -5.61 7.39
C HIS A 80 -3.66 -4.29 6.62
N GLY A 81 -3.47 -4.29 5.29
CA GLY A 81 -3.62 -3.10 4.45
C GLY A 81 -2.40 -2.17 4.41
N VAL A 82 -1.27 -2.58 4.99
CA VAL A 82 -0.01 -1.82 4.90
C VAL A 82 0.60 -2.02 3.53
N THR A 83 0.97 -0.91 2.88
CA THR A 83 1.58 -0.90 1.54
C THR A 83 2.99 -0.32 1.54
N THR A 84 3.39 0.36 2.61
CA THR A 84 4.72 0.92 2.80
C THR A 84 5.15 0.71 4.25
N ALA A 85 6.38 0.25 4.46
CA ALA A 85 6.97 0.06 5.79
C ALA A 85 8.31 0.79 5.90
N VAL A 86 8.56 1.40 7.06
CA VAL A 86 9.84 2.02 7.42
C VAL A 86 10.61 1.09 8.36
N LEU A 87 11.86 0.79 7.98
CA LEU A 87 12.80 -0.09 8.69
C LEU A 87 13.91 0.72 9.38
N GLY A 88 14.72 0.07 10.21
CA GLY A 88 15.86 0.72 10.87
C GLY A 88 15.49 1.50 12.13
N ASN A 89 14.42 1.10 12.82
CA ASN A 89 13.92 1.79 14.00
C ASN A 89 14.71 1.45 15.29
N CYS A 90 14.58 2.30 16.30
CA CYS A 90 15.12 2.09 17.66
C CYS A 90 16.65 1.89 17.73
N GLY A 91 17.41 2.39 16.75
CA GLY A 91 18.85 2.16 16.67
C GLY A 91 19.23 0.73 16.27
N PHE A 92 18.27 -0.08 15.84
CA PHE A 92 18.47 -1.42 15.31
C PHE A 92 18.33 -1.39 13.79
N GLY A 93 19.36 -1.85 13.09
CA GLY A 93 19.33 -2.06 11.65
C GLY A 93 20.32 -3.14 11.27
N VAL A 94 19.92 -4.03 10.36
CA VAL A 94 20.81 -5.10 9.87
C VAL A 94 21.72 -4.65 8.72
N ALA A 95 21.48 -3.45 8.17
CA ALA A 95 22.28 -2.87 7.11
C ALA A 95 22.27 -1.33 7.18
N PRO A 96 23.32 -0.65 6.66
CA PRO A 96 24.58 -1.24 6.16
C PRO A 96 25.47 -1.75 7.31
N MET A 97 26.12 -2.91 7.12
CA MET A 97 27.17 -3.42 8.00
C MET A 97 28.57 -3.15 7.43
N ARG A 98 29.55 -2.90 8.32
CA ARG A 98 30.97 -2.82 7.96
C ARG A 98 31.40 -4.09 7.25
N VAL A 99 32.26 -3.98 6.23
CA VAL A 99 32.73 -5.12 5.44
C VAL A 99 33.31 -6.22 6.32
N GLU A 100 34.10 -5.84 7.32
CA GLU A 100 34.72 -6.75 8.30
C GLU A 100 33.72 -7.49 9.20
N HIS A 101 32.46 -7.04 9.27
CA HIS A 101 31.42 -7.65 10.13
C HIS A 101 30.43 -8.53 9.36
N ARG A 102 30.54 -8.66 8.04
CA ARG A 102 29.53 -9.38 7.21
C ARG A 102 29.51 -10.89 7.40
N GLU A 103 30.60 -11.46 7.93
CA GLU A 103 30.76 -12.91 8.15
C GLU A 103 30.68 -13.29 9.64
N VAL A 104 30.34 -12.34 10.52
CA VAL A 104 30.32 -12.56 11.99
C VAL A 104 28.99 -13.17 12.46
N VAL A 105 27.95 -13.13 11.63
CA VAL A 105 26.58 -13.56 11.95
C VAL A 105 26.07 -14.54 10.91
#